data_AF-A0A532C4L4-F1
#
_entry.id   AF-A0A532C4L4-F1
#
_cell.length_a   1.000
_cell.length_b   1.000
_cell.length_c   1.000
_cell.angle_alpha   90.00
_cell.angle_beta   90.00
_cell.angle_gamma   90.00
#
_symmetry.space_group_name_H-M   'P 1'
#
loop_
_entity.id
_entity.type
_entity.pdbx_description
1 polymer ?
#
loop_
_entity_poly.entity_id
_entity_poly.type
_entity_poly.pdbx_seq_one_letter_code
_entity_poly.pdbx_strand_id
1 'polypeptide(L)'
;MRTIGHSLACLFLVTLVGCASWLMKGEPPEVLVTNVTPFEGTAFEQRLQVDLRIRNPNDFDLLATGIDFTLNLNGKRLARGLGNTAITDDGAQQA
;
A
#
# COMPACT_ATOMS: atom_id res chain seq x y z
N MET A 1 9.63 33.95 36.86
CA MET A 1 8.65 32.86 37.07
C MET A 1 7.53 32.83 36.05
N ARG A 2 6.87 33.96 35.71
CA ARG A 2 5.77 33.98 34.72
C ARG A 2 6.21 33.54 33.31
N THR A 3 7.39 33.94 32.82
CA THR A 3 7.88 33.58 31.48
C THR A 3 8.22 32.08 31.32
N ILE A 4 8.78 31.46 32.36
CA ILE A 4 9.11 30.02 32.38
C ILE A 4 7.83 29.16 32.23
N GLY A 5 6.74 29.56 32.89
CA GLY A 5 5.45 28.87 32.76
C GLY A 5 4.87 28.93 31.34
N HIS A 6 5.03 30.05 30.63
CA HIS A 6 4.59 30.19 29.24
C HIS A 6 5.44 29.35 28.28
N SER A 7 6.77 29.32 28.48
CA SER A 7 7.65 28.48 27.66
C SER A 7 7.33 27.00 27.80
N LEU A 8 7.04 26.53 29.03
CA LEU A 8 6.66 25.14 29.28
C LEU A 8 5.29 24.79 28.67
N ALA A 9 4.33 25.72 28.73
CA ALA A 9 3.02 25.56 28.12
C ALA A 9 3.09 25.50 26.58
N CYS A 10 3.90 26.35 25.95
CA CYS A 10 4.12 26.32 24.50
C CYS A 10 4.77 24.99 24.07
N LEU A 11 5.74 24.49 24.82
CA LEU A 11 6.41 23.23 24.51
C LEU A 11 5.44 22.05 24.57
N PHE A 12 4.54 22.04 25.57
CA PHE A 12 3.51 21.02 25.70
C PHE A 12 2.50 21.07 24.54
N LEU A 13 2.10 22.27 24.09
CA LEU A 13 1.17 22.40 22.97
C LEU A 13 1.74 21.86 21.64
N VAL A 14 3.04 22.04 21.40
CA VAL A 14 3.69 21.55 20.16
C VAL A 14 3.77 20.03 20.11
N THR A 15 3.99 19.35 21.25
CA THR A 15 4.07 17.88 21.27
C THR A 15 2.70 17.22 21.06
N LEU A 16 1.61 17.88 21.44
CA LEU A 16 0.25 17.36 21.20
C LEU A 16 -0.18 17.42 19.72
N VAL A 17 0.29 18.41 18.96
CA VAL A 17 -0.03 18.52 17.52
C VAL A 17 0.64 17.41 16.71
N GLY A 18 1.85 16.99 17.10
CA GLY A 18 2.58 15.91 16.41
C GLY A 18 1.85 14.55 16.42
N CYS A 19 1.06 14.26 17.45
CA CYS A 19 0.29 13.01 17.54
C CYS A 19 -0.97 13.01 16.66
N ALA A 20 -1.57 14.18 16.41
CA ALA A 20 -2.77 14.29 15.57
C ALA A 20 -2.43 14.16 14.07
N SER A 21 -1.26 14.64 13.64
CA SER A 21 -0.78 14.54 12.26
C SER A 21 -0.48 13.11 11.82
N TRP A 22 -0.22 12.18 12.75
CA TRP A 22 -0.02 10.77 12.44
C TRP A 22 -1.33 10.04 12.09
N LEU A 23 -2.47 10.64 12.43
CA LEU A 23 -3.80 10.12 12.13
C LEU A 23 -4.31 10.62 10.77
N MET A 24 -3.41 10.83 9.80
CA MET A 24 -3.83 11.03 8.41
C MET A 24 -4.31 9.68 7.88
N LYS A 25 -5.62 9.63 7.63
CA LYS A 25 -6.34 8.42 7.26
C LYS A 25 -6.11 8.21 5.77
N GLY A 26 -5.08 7.46 5.42
CA GLY A 26 -4.80 7.11 4.02
C GLY A 26 -5.92 6.26 3.41
N GLU A 27 -6.22 6.52 2.15
CA GLU A 27 -7.11 5.68 1.36
C GLU A 27 -6.40 4.39 0.93
N PRO A 28 -7.10 3.23 0.93
CA PRO A 28 -6.50 1.99 0.46
C PRO A 28 -6.13 2.10 -1.04
N PRO A 29 -5.00 1.52 -1.47
CA PRO A 29 -4.63 1.51 -2.88
C PRO A 29 -5.63 0.69 -3.69
N GLU A 30 -5.90 1.12 -4.91
CA GLU A 30 -6.78 0.40 -5.83
C GLU A 30 -5.97 -0.63 -6.63
N VAL A 31 -6.45 -1.87 -6.69
CA VAL A 31 -5.80 -2.96 -7.43
C VAL A 31 -6.71 -3.44 -8.55
N LEU A 32 -6.21 -3.41 -9.77
CA LEU A 32 -6.92 -3.87 -10.96
C LEU A 32 -6.16 -5.01 -11.63
N VAL A 33 -6.88 -6.04 -12.05
CA VAL A 33 -6.33 -7.06 -12.95
C VAL A 33 -6.40 -6.52 -14.36
N THR A 34 -5.24 -6.31 -15.00
CA THR A 34 -5.18 -5.78 -16.37
C THR A 34 -5.10 -6.89 -17.41
N ASN A 35 -4.56 -8.05 -17.04
CA ASN A 35 -4.38 -9.17 -17.94
C ASN A 35 -4.22 -10.49 -17.17
N VAL A 36 -4.63 -11.60 -17.77
CA VAL A 36 -4.44 -12.95 -17.25
C VAL A 36 -4.06 -13.86 -18.40
N THR A 37 -2.85 -14.43 -18.34
CA THR A 37 -2.33 -15.31 -19.40
C THR A 37 -1.96 -16.68 -18.83
N PRO A 38 -2.30 -17.77 -19.55
CA PRO A 38 -1.76 -19.09 -19.25
C PRO A 38 -0.23 -19.05 -19.32
N PHE A 39 0.43 -19.62 -18.32
CA PHE A 39 1.88 -19.77 -18.29
C PHE A 39 2.24 -21.25 -18.44
N GLU A 40 3.50 -21.55 -18.73
CA GLU A 40 3.95 -22.94 -18.86
C GLU A 40 3.68 -23.70 -17.56
N GLY A 41 2.78 -24.68 -17.64
CA GLY A 41 2.36 -25.55 -16.56
C GLY A 41 2.63 -27.01 -16.88
N THR A 42 2.35 -27.88 -15.92
CA THR A 42 2.42 -29.34 -16.10
C THR A 42 1.01 -29.91 -16.17
N ALA A 43 0.88 -31.21 -16.47
CA ALA A 43 -0.42 -31.89 -16.44
C ALA A 43 -1.13 -31.82 -15.08
N PHE A 44 -0.37 -31.57 -14.00
CA PHE A 44 -0.88 -31.50 -12.63
C PHE A 44 -0.74 -30.11 -12.00
N GLU A 45 -0.20 -29.13 -12.73
CA GLU A 45 0.02 -27.78 -12.23
C GLU A 45 -0.34 -26.75 -13.30
N GLN A 46 -1.43 -26.03 -13.06
CA GLN A 46 -1.82 -24.91 -13.89
C GLN A 46 -1.16 -23.63 -13.37
N ARG A 47 -0.34 -22.99 -14.20
CA ARG A 47 0.32 -21.73 -13.89
C ARG A 47 -0.32 -20.61 -14.71
N LEU A 48 -0.52 -19.47 -14.06
CA LEU A 48 -1.11 -18.27 -14.65
C LEU A 48 -0.19 -17.10 -14.33
N GLN A 49 0.10 -16.29 -15.33
CA GLN A 49 0.62 -14.96 -15.11
C GLN A 49 -0.57 -14.00 -14.99
N VAL A 50 -0.56 -13.18 -13.93
CA VAL A 50 -1.60 -12.20 -13.64
C VAL A 50 -0.92 -10.85 -13.54
N ASP A 51 -1.28 -9.95 -14.45
CA ASP A 51 -0.75 -8.59 -14.44
C ASP A 51 -1.70 -7.71 -13.60
N LEU A 52 -1.13 -7.10 -12.55
CA LEU A 52 -1.86 -6.23 -11.63
C LEU A 52 -1.40 -4.79 -11.81
N ARG A 53 -2.36 -3.87 -11.87
CA ARG A 53 -2.11 -2.43 -11.78
C ARG A 53 -2.57 -1.93 -10.43
N ILE A 54 -1.62 -1.41 -9.66
CA ILE A 54 -1.86 -0.79 -8.36
C ILE A 54 -1.85 0.72 -8.55
N ARG A 55 -2.86 1.41 -8.02
CA ARG A 55 -2.91 2.86 -7.97
C ARG A 55 -2.94 3.31 -6.52
N ASN A 56 -1.94 4.06 -6.10
CA ASN A 56 -1.91 4.71 -4.81
C ASN A 56 -2.62 6.07 -4.92
N PRO A 57 -3.82 6.24 -4.34
CA PRO A 57 -4.53 7.53 -4.39
C PRO A 57 -3.95 8.55 -3.39
N ASN A 58 -3.02 8.14 -2.53
CA ASN A 58 -2.46 8.98 -1.49
C ASN A 58 -1.28 9.82 -1.99
N ASP A 59 -0.96 10.88 -1.26
CA ASP A 59 0.19 11.77 -1.48
C ASP A 59 1.47 11.31 -0.76
N PHE A 60 1.48 10.06 -0.27
CA PHE A 60 2.63 9.43 0.36
C PHE A 60 2.96 8.09 -0.31
N ASP A 61 4.24 7.72 -0.28
CA ASP A 61 4.73 6.50 -0.94
C ASP A 61 4.13 5.23 -0.32
N LEU A 62 3.73 4.29 -1.18
CA LEU A 62 3.32 2.96 -0.74
C LEU A 62 4.56 2.09 -0.53
N LEU A 63 4.93 1.85 0.73
CA LEU A 63 6.04 0.97 1.09
C LEU A 63 5.53 -0.45 1.35
N ALA A 64 5.64 -1.34 0.35
CA ALA A 64 5.27 -2.74 0.49
C ALA A 64 6.44 -3.68 0.17
N THR A 65 6.65 -4.69 1.02
CA THR A 65 7.69 -5.72 0.84
C THR A 65 7.24 -6.89 -0.03
N GLY A 66 5.95 -6.94 -0.37
CA GLY A 66 5.36 -7.97 -1.20
C GLY A 66 3.84 -7.86 -1.26
N ILE A 67 3.24 -8.75 -2.06
CA ILE A 67 1.80 -8.81 -2.32
C ILE A 67 1.36 -10.27 -2.19
N ASP A 68 0.38 -10.53 -1.31
CA ASP A 68 -0.39 -11.77 -1.29
C ASP A 68 -1.74 -11.51 -1.95
N PHE A 69 -2.06 -12.25 -3.01
CA PHE A 69 -3.32 -12.09 -3.71
C PHE A 69 -4.00 -13.43 -3.99
N THR A 70 -5.32 -13.39 -4.01
CA THR A 70 -6.17 -14.52 -4.43
C THR A 70 -7.01 -14.08 -5.62
N LEU A 71 -6.90 -14.81 -6.73
CA LEU A 71 -7.75 -14.62 -7.90
C LEU A 71 -8.97 -15.54 -7.80
N ASN A 72 -10.16 -14.95 -7.81
CA ASN A 72 -11.42 -15.66 -7.83
C ASN A 72 -12.11 -15.49 -9.19
N LEU A 73 -12.62 -16.57 -9.75
CA LEU A 73 -13.45 -16.58 -10.95
C LEU A 73 -14.82 -17.15 -10.60
N ASN A 74 -15.88 -16.38 -10.82
CA ASN A 74 -17.26 -16.77 -10.48
C ASN A 74 -17.43 -17.23 -9.02
N GLY A 75 -16.75 -16.55 -8.09
CA GLY A 75 -16.78 -16.87 -6.65
C GLY A 75 -15.95 -18.09 -6.23
N LYS A 76 -15.27 -18.78 -7.16
CA LYS A 76 -14.35 -19.88 -6.86
C LYS A 76 -12.91 -19.42 -6.96
N ARG A 77 -12.06 -19.89 -6.04
CA ARG A 77 -10.62 -19.63 -6.10
C ARG A 77 -10.01 -20.29 -7.32
N LEU A 78 -9.41 -19.47 -8.19
CA LEU A 78 -8.68 -19.90 -9.37
C LEU A 78 -7.18 -20.00 -9.08
N ALA A 79 -6.61 -19.01 -8.39
CA ALA A 79 -5.18 -18.98 -8.07
C ALA A 79 -4.90 -18.19 -6.78
N ARG A 80 -3.72 -18.44 -6.20
CA ARG A 80 -3.11 -17.60 -5.16
C ARG A 80 -1.66 -17.35 -5.55
N GLY A 81 -1.19 -16.13 -5.35
CA GLY A 81 0.19 -15.75 -5.62
C GLY A 81 0.79 -14.94 -4.48
N LEU A 82 2.10 -15.07 -4.33
CA LEU A 82 2.93 -14.24 -3.45
C LEU A 82 3.97 -13.56 -4.33
N GLY A 83 3.84 -12.25 -4.52
CA GLY A 83 4.90 -11.41 -5.07
C GLY A 83 5.80 -10.95 -3.94
N ASN A 84 7.10 -11.17 -4.03
CA ASN A 84 8.09 -10.77 -3.02
C ASN A 84 9.02 -9.65 -3.52
N THR A 85 8.61 -8.93 -4.57
CA THR A 85 9.31 -7.76 -5.05
C THR A 85 8.89 -6.56 -4.21
N ALA A 86 9.87 -5.80 -3.72
CA ALA A 86 9.59 -4.52 -3.08
C ALA A 86 8.85 -3.62 -4.08
N ILE A 87 7.69 -3.14 -3.69
CA ILE A 87 6.93 -2.14 -4.43
C ILE A 87 7.30 -0.81 -3.78
N THR A 88 8.05 0.00 -4.51
CA THR A 88 8.23 1.42 -4.19
C THR A 88 7.47 2.18 -5.26
N ASP A 89 6.39 2.83 -4.85
CA ASP A 89 5.78 3.87 -5.68
C ASP A 89 6.60 5.14 -5.44
N ASP A 90 7.57 5.41 -6.31
CA ASP A 90 8.32 6.67 -6.27
C ASP A 90 7.33 7.77 -6.66
N GLY A 91 6.76 8.50 -5.68
CA GLY A 91 5.76 9.55 -5.88
C GLY A 91 6.21 10.78 -6.69
N ALA A 92 7.17 10.64 -7.61
CA ALA A 92 7.86 11.71 -8.32
C ALA A 92 8.05 11.45 -9.84
N GLN A 93 7.02 10.95 -10.54
CA GLN A 93 7.00 11.05 -12.01
C GLN A 93 5.60 11.36 -12.56
N GLN A 94 5.01 12.48 -12.11
CA GLN A 94 4.01 13.19 -12.89
C GLN A 94 3.98 14.67 -12.50
N ALA A 95 4.94 15.40 -13.05
CA ALA A 95 4.86 16.85 -13.30
C ALA A 95 5.27 17.08 -14.77
#